data_AF-R0M4X0-F1
#
_entry.id   AF-R0M4X0-F1
#
_cell.length_a   1.000
_cell.length_b   1.000
_cell.length_c   1.000
_cell.angle_alpha   90.00
_cell.angle_beta   90.00
_cell.angle_gamma   90.00
#
_symmetry.space_group_name_H-M   'P 1'
#
loop_
_entity.id
_entity.type
_entity.pdbx_description
1 polymer ?
#
loop_
_entity_poly.entity_id
_entity_poly.type
_entity_poly.pdbx_seq_one_letter_code
_entity_poly.pdbx_strand_id
1 'polypeptide(L)'
;DSGNWIEIAYGTSSGVVRVIVQHPETVGSGPQLFQTFTVHRSPVTKIMLSEKHLISVCADNNHVRTWTVTRFRGMISTQPGSTPLASFKVLALEDVDGHAGCAAGTDIGPFGERDEQQVFIQKVVPDACQVFVRLSSTGKR
;
A
#
# COMPACT_ATOMS: atom_id res chain seq x y z
N ASP A 1 -4.43 -27.11 -11.49
CA ASP A 1 -5.07 -27.19 -10.16
C ASP A 1 -4.38 -26.28 -9.16
N SER A 2 -4.69 -24.99 -9.22
CA SER A 2 -4.21 -23.98 -8.28
C SER A 2 -5.44 -23.46 -7.53
N GLY A 3 -5.85 -24.20 -6.50
CA GLY A 3 -7.06 -23.91 -5.72
C GLY A 3 -7.06 -22.49 -5.17
N ASN A 4 -8.23 -21.85 -5.10
CA ASN A 4 -8.44 -20.47 -4.63
C ASN A 4 -7.77 -20.21 -3.27
N TRP A 5 -6.52 -19.74 -3.26
CA TRP A 5 -5.95 -19.07 -2.09
C TRP A 5 -6.19 -17.57 -2.23
N ILE A 6 -6.55 -16.94 -1.12
CA ILE A 6 -6.89 -15.53 -1.06
C ILE A 6 -5.90 -14.84 -0.13
N GLU A 7 -5.37 -13.71 -0.53
CA GLU A 7 -4.53 -12.85 0.30
C GLU A 7 -5.07 -11.42 0.20
N ILE A 8 -5.52 -10.87 1.32
CA ILE A 8 -6.10 -9.53 1.36
C ILE A 8 -5.40 -8.75 2.46
N ALA A 9 -4.84 -7.60 2.08
CA ALA A 9 -4.42 -6.60 3.04
C ALA A 9 -5.48 -5.50 3.12
N TYR A 10 -5.82 -5.06 4.33
CA TYR A 10 -6.69 -3.90 4.53
C TYR A 10 -6.21 -3.02 5.67
N GLY A 11 -6.50 -1.73 5.54
CA GLY A 11 -6.23 -0.71 6.54
C GLY A 11 -7.44 -0.46 7.43
N THR A 12 -7.21 0.09 8.62
CA THR A 12 -8.26 0.45 9.58
C THR A 12 -8.25 1.95 9.87
N SER A 13 -9.36 2.46 10.41
CA SER A 13 -9.48 3.85 10.85
C SER A 13 -8.53 4.22 12.00
N SER A 14 -8.03 3.24 12.77
CA SER A 14 -7.04 3.46 13.84
C SER A 14 -5.59 3.43 13.36
N GLY A 15 -5.34 3.30 12.06
CA GLY A 15 -3.97 3.27 11.51
C GLY A 15 -3.29 1.90 11.56
N VAL A 16 -4.03 0.85 11.87
CA VAL A 16 -3.56 -0.54 11.82
C VAL A 16 -3.78 -1.12 10.43
N VAL A 17 -2.82 -1.90 9.94
CA VAL A 17 -2.95 -2.72 8.73
C VAL A 17 -3.05 -4.19 9.13
N ARG A 18 -3.97 -4.91 8.49
CA ARG A 18 -4.17 -6.35 8.70
C ARG A 18 -4.05 -7.08 7.38
N VAL A 19 -3.45 -8.26 7.44
CA VAL A 19 -3.41 -9.22 6.34
C VAL A 19 -4.22 -10.42 6.76
N ILE A 20 -5.23 -10.76 5.96
CA ILE A 20 -5.97 -12.01 6.08
C ILE A 20 -5.60 -12.91 4.91
N VAL A 21 -5.53 -14.20 5.19
CA VAL A 21 -5.25 -15.21 4.17
C VAL A 21 -6.26 -16.33 4.27
N GLN A 22 -6.53 -16.97 3.14
CA GLN A 22 -7.18 -18.26 3.11
C GLN A 22 -6.33 -19.20 2.26
N HIS A 23 -5.82 -20.24 2.90
CA HIS A 23 -5.04 -21.26 2.22
C HIS A 23 -5.95 -22.41 1.76
N PRO A 24 -5.57 -23.18 0.73
CA PRO A 24 -6.39 -24.28 0.23
C PRO A 24 -6.72 -25.32 1.31
N GLU A 25 -5.82 -25.54 2.27
CA GLU A 25 -6.02 -26.43 3.41
C GLU A 25 -7.01 -25.90 4.47
N THR A 26 -7.40 -24.62 4.42
CA THR A 26 -8.31 -23.99 5.40
C THR A 26 -9.63 -23.49 4.79
N VAL A 27 -10.01 -23.96 3.60
CA VAL A 27 -11.23 -23.51 2.90
C VAL A 27 -12.50 -23.64 3.76
N GLY A 28 -12.58 -24.65 4.64
CA GLY A 28 -13.72 -24.84 5.56
C GLY A 28 -13.78 -23.87 6.76
N SER A 29 -12.69 -23.16 7.07
CA SER A 29 -12.59 -22.28 8.25
C SER A 29 -12.71 -20.79 7.91
N GLY A 30 -12.86 -20.44 6.62
CA GLY A 30 -12.88 -19.05 6.16
C GLY A 30 -11.50 -18.36 6.17
N PRO A 31 -11.42 -17.12 5.66
CA PRO A 31 -10.20 -16.29 5.75
C PRO A 31 -9.82 -16.01 7.20
N GLN A 32 -8.54 -16.13 7.52
CA GLN A 32 -8.00 -15.95 8.88
C GLN A 32 -7.05 -14.76 8.95
N LEU A 33 -7.02 -14.09 10.11
CA LEU A 33 -6.02 -13.06 10.39
C LEU A 33 -4.63 -13.68 10.41
N PHE A 34 -3.80 -13.24 9.48
CA PHE A 34 -2.45 -13.74 9.30
C PHE A 34 -1.43 -12.83 9.99
N GLN A 35 -1.53 -11.52 9.76
CA GLN A 35 -0.60 -10.56 10.34
C GLN A 35 -1.29 -9.23 10.66
N THR A 36 -0.80 -8.58 11.72
CA THR A 36 -1.21 -7.23 12.12
C THR A 36 0.02 -6.34 12.18
N PHE A 37 -0.08 -5.17 11.56
CA PHE A 37 0.96 -4.15 11.53
C PHE A 37 0.40 -2.86 12.15
N THR A 38 0.97 -2.43 13.26
CA THR A 38 0.64 -1.14 13.88
C THR A 38 1.55 -0.06 13.31
N VAL A 39 1.11 0.60 12.24
CA VAL A 39 1.99 1.40 11.36
C VAL A 39 1.73 2.90 11.40
N HIS A 40 0.47 3.31 11.55
CA HIS A 40 0.06 4.70 11.52
C HIS A 40 -0.70 5.08 12.79
N ARG A 41 -0.77 6.38 13.09
CA ARG A 41 -1.61 6.94 14.16
C ARG A 41 -2.93 7.53 13.65
N SER A 42 -3.17 7.43 12.34
CA SER A 42 -4.28 8.04 11.61
C SER A 42 -4.86 7.01 10.63
N PRO A 43 -6.12 7.17 10.18
CA PRO A 43 -6.78 6.22 9.28
C PRO A 43 -5.93 5.85 8.07
N VAL A 44 -5.82 4.56 7.77
CA VAL A 44 -5.20 4.08 6.52
C VAL A 44 -6.18 4.34 5.39
N THR A 45 -5.75 5.10 4.39
CA THR A 45 -6.58 5.51 3.25
C THR A 45 -6.28 4.70 2.00
N LYS A 46 -5.05 4.15 1.89
CA LYS A 46 -4.64 3.33 0.73
C LYS A 46 -3.75 2.19 1.19
N ILE A 47 -3.90 1.07 0.50
CA ILE A 47 -3.10 -0.13 0.75
C ILE A 47 -2.80 -0.84 -0.55
N MET A 48 -1.60 -1.40 -0.65
CA MET A 48 -1.22 -2.29 -1.73
C MET A 48 -0.34 -3.40 -1.20
N LEU A 49 -0.64 -4.62 -1.63
CA LEU A 49 0.09 -5.83 -1.31
C LEU A 49 0.61 -6.45 -2.61
N SER A 50 1.93 -6.54 -2.73
CA SER A 50 2.66 -7.11 -3.87
C SER A 50 3.35 -8.42 -3.48
N GLU A 51 4.14 -8.98 -4.38
CA GLU A 51 4.99 -10.13 -4.05
C GLU A 51 6.06 -9.81 -3.00
N LYS A 52 6.60 -8.57 -3.04
CA LYS A 52 7.77 -8.17 -2.25
C LYS A 52 7.45 -7.18 -1.15
N HIS A 53 6.38 -6.39 -1.30
CA HIS A 53 6.10 -5.27 -0.43
C HIS A 53 4.63 -5.16 -0.02
N LEU A 54 4.42 -4.77 1.23
CA LEU A 54 3.16 -4.23 1.75
C LEU A 54 3.36 -2.73 1.95
N ILE A 55 2.51 -1.94 1.30
CA ILE A 55 2.57 -0.48 1.34
C ILE A 55 1.25 0.06 1.87
N SER A 56 1.32 0.95 2.86
CA SER A 56 0.17 1.64 3.42
C SER A 56 0.39 3.14 3.41
N VAL A 57 -0.68 3.89 3.15
CA VAL A 57 -0.73 5.35 3.22
C VAL A 57 -1.83 5.73 4.21
N CYS A 58 -1.57 6.67 5.10
CA CYS A 58 -2.59 7.20 6.01
C CYS A 58 -2.99 8.63 5.70
N ALA A 59 -4.11 9.05 6.28
CA ALA A 59 -4.70 10.38 6.12
C ALA A 59 -3.83 11.52 6.70
N ASP A 60 -2.85 11.23 7.56
CA ASP A 60 -1.95 12.24 8.10
C ASP A 60 -0.80 12.52 7.12
N ASN A 61 -0.92 13.63 6.39
CA ASN A 61 0.11 14.14 5.48
C ASN A 61 0.62 13.10 4.47
N ASN A 62 -0.27 12.18 4.06
CA ASN A 62 0.05 11.08 3.17
C ASN A 62 1.30 10.31 3.63
N HIS A 63 1.36 10.02 4.93
CA HIS A 63 2.47 9.25 5.50
C HIS A 63 2.41 7.82 4.97
N VAL A 64 3.50 7.40 4.34
CA VAL A 64 3.70 6.09 3.73
C VAL A 64 4.54 5.22 4.65
N ARG A 65 4.13 3.96 4.83
CA ARG A 65 4.92 2.89 5.44
C ARG A 65 5.04 1.73 4.47
N THR A 66 6.27 1.24 4.31
CA THR A 66 6.57 0.07 3.47
C THR A 66 7.20 -1.02 4.33
N TRP A 67 6.74 -2.25 4.11
CA TRP A 67 7.30 -3.47 4.67
C TRP A 67 7.70 -4.42 3.56
N THR A 68 8.83 -5.09 3.71
CA THR A 68 9.17 -6.26 2.90
C THR A 68 8.32 -7.44 3.36
N VAL A 69 7.72 -8.15 2.42
CA VAL A 69 6.91 -9.35 2.66
C VAL A 69 7.70 -10.55 2.17
N THR A 70 7.66 -11.64 2.94
CA THR A 70 8.25 -12.91 2.53
C THR A 70 7.18 -13.84 2.01
N ARG A 71 7.52 -14.63 0.99
CA ARG A 71 6.64 -15.64 0.42
C ARG A 71 7.29 -17.00 0.46
N PHE A 72 6.50 -18.02 0.80
CA PHE A 72 6.88 -19.41 0.74
C PHE A 72 5.96 -20.13 -0.24
N ARG A 73 6.54 -20.71 -1.30
CA ARG A 73 5.80 -21.39 -2.36
C ARG A 73 4.69 -20.52 -2.99
N GLY A 74 4.98 -19.22 -3.16
CA GLY A 74 4.07 -18.24 -3.74
C GLY A 74 3.07 -17.62 -2.77
N MET A 75 2.95 -18.12 -1.53
CA MET A 75 2.04 -17.59 -0.52
C MET A 75 2.76 -16.70 0.48
N ILE A 76 2.11 -15.65 0.99
CA ILE A 76 2.66 -14.84 2.08
C ILE A 76 2.99 -15.70 3.29
N SER A 77 4.17 -15.47 3.84
CA SER A 77 4.73 -16.18 4.99
C SER A 77 5.07 -15.20 6.10
N THR A 78 5.00 -15.67 7.34
CA THR A 78 5.53 -14.95 8.52
C THR A 78 6.98 -15.29 8.82
N GLN A 79 7.65 -16.10 7.97
CA GLN A 79 9.02 -16.54 8.19
C GLN A 79 9.91 -16.33 6.96
N PRO A 80 11.11 -15.73 7.13
CA PRO A 80 11.47 -14.87 8.25
C PRO A 80 10.55 -13.63 8.21
N GLY A 81 10.00 -13.18 9.33
CA GLY A 81 8.87 -12.23 9.34
C GLY A 81 9.05 -10.96 8.51
N SER A 82 7.93 -10.34 8.15
CA SER A 82 7.89 -9.08 7.40
C SER A 82 8.76 -8.01 8.08
N THR A 83 9.65 -7.37 7.33
CA THR A 83 10.61 -6.38 7.85
C THR A 83 10.22 -4.96 7.44
N PRO A 84 10.32 -3.96 8.34
CA PRO A 84 10.12 -2.56 7.95
C PRO A 84 11.17 -2.14 6.92
N LEU A 85 10.76 -1.45 5.85
CA LEU A 85 11.66 -0.98 4.79
C LEU A 85 11.76 0.54 4.71
N ALA A 86 10.63 1.26 4.71
CA ALA A 86 10.63 2.71 4.52
C ALA A 86 9.50 3.43 5.25
N SER A 87 9.72 4.74 5.48
CA SER A 87 8.80 5.64 6.16
C SER A 87 9.02 7.07 5.70
N PHE A 88 8.09 7.62 4.93
CA PHE A 88 8.22 8.96 4.37
C PHE A 88 6.86 9.61 4.12
N LYS A 89 6.84 10.92 3.90
CA LYS A 89 5.62 11.66 3.53
C LYS A 89 5.64 11.98 2.04
N VAL A 90 4.49 11.82 1.38
CA VAL A 90 4.29 12.32 0.02
C VAL A 90 3.68 13.72 0.12
N LEU A 91 4.55 14.71 -0.01
CA LEU A 91 4.13 16.12 -0.01
C LEU A 91 3.65 16.47 -1.41
N ALA A 92 2.36 16.72 -1.57
CA ALA A 92 1.86 17.46 -2.71
C ALA A 92 2.13 18.95 -2.46
N LEU A 93 2.47 19.69 -3.52
CA LEU A 93 2.35 21.15 -3.49
C LEU A 93 0.84 21.41 -3.49
N GLU A 94 0.25 21.63 -2.32
CA GLU A 94 -1.13 22.11 -2.23
C GLU A 94 -1.12 23.58 -2.63
N ASP A 95 -1.53 23.90 -3.86
CA ASP A 95 -1.95 25.27 -4.15
C ASP A 95 -3.32 25.49 -3.50
N VAL A 96 -3.34 26.50 -2.63
CA VAL A 96 -4.45 26.98 -1.82
C VAL A 96 -5.45 27.70 -2.73
N ASP A 97 -6.14 26.98 -3.61
CA ASP A 97 -7.27 27.57 -4.34
C ASP A 97 -8.31 26.52 -4.71
N GLY A 98 -9.15 26.17 -3.73
CA GLY A 98 -10.63 26.21 -3.79
C GLY A 98 -11.40 25.52 -4.92
N HIS A 99 -10.76 24.88 -5.89
CA HIS A 99 -11.46 24.28 -7.02
C HIS A 99 -11.85 22.86 -6.66
N ALA A 100 -13.16 22.67 -6.46
CA ALA A 100 -13.86 21.38 -6.48
C ALA A 100 -13.76 20.72 -7.87
N GLY A 101 -12.54 20.53 -8.36
CA GLY A 101 -12.22 19.81 -9.57
C GLY A 101 -12.24 18.31 -9.28
N CYS A 102 -12.87 17.56 -10.19
CA CYS A 102 -12.91 16.11 -10.28
C CYS A 102 -11.92 15.37 -9.37
N ALA A 103 -12.43 14.60 -8.40
CA ALA A 103 -11.61 13.73 -7.53
C ALA A 103 -10.85 12.64 -8.32
N ALA A 104 -11.19 12.41 -9.59
CA ALA A 104 -10.44 11.52 -10.46
C ALA A 104 -9.07 12.13 -10.77
N GLY A 105 -8.00 11.48 -10.28
CA GLY A 105 -6.62 11.94 -10.46
C GLY A 105 -6.02 12.67 -9.25
N THR A 106 -6.80 12.93 -8.19
CA THR A 106 -6.27 13.35 -6.87
C THR A 106 -5.94 12.17 -5.96
N ASP A 107 -6.23 10.96 -6.41
CA ASP A 107 -5.85 9.75 -5.71
C ASP A 107 -4.34 9.61 -5.67
N ILE A 108 -3.75 9.79 -4.49
CA ILE A 108 -2.34 9.45 -4.27
C ILE A 108 -2.16 7.94 -4.51
N GLY A 109 -1.03 7.52 -5.05
CA GLY A 109 -0.75 6.09 -5.28
C GLY A 109 -0.70 5.25 -3.99
N PRO A 110 -0.18 4.02 -4.03
CA PRO A 110 0.72 3.50 -5.05
C PRO A 110 0.02 3.07 -6.34
N PHE A 111 0.69 3.28 -7.47
CA PHE A 111 0.29 2.85 -8.81
C PHE A 111 1.27 1.78 -9.31
N GLY A 112 0.73 0.76 -9.97
CA GLY A 112 1.48 -0.34 -10.58
C GLY A 112 0.75 -1.66 -10.41
N GLU A 113 1.15 -2.67 -11.19
CA GLU A 113 0.63 -4.03 -11.08
C GLU A 113 1.21 -4.77 -9.88
N ARG A 114 0.47 -5.73 -9.32
CA ARG A 114 0.86 -6.50 -8.12
C ARG A 114 2.30 -7.03 -8.18
N ASP A 115 2.76 -7.40 -9.38
CA ASP A 115 4.03 -8.09 -9.58
C ASP A 115 5.13 -7.13 -10.11
N GLU A 116 4.82 -5.85 -10.29
CA GLU A 116 5.70 -4.83 -10.85
C GLU A 116 6.17 -3.78 -9.84
N GLN A 117 7.03 -2.86 -10.29
CA GLN A 117 7.54 -1.77 -9.49
C GLN A 117 6.44 -0.74 -9.22
N GLN A 118 6.15 -0.58 -7.94
CA GLN A 118 5.10 0.31 -7.47
C GLN A 118 5.65 1.72 -7.30
N VAL A 119 4.87 2.71 -7.71
CA VAL A 119 5.31 4.12 -7.74
C VAL A 119 4.23 5.09 -7.27
N PHE A 120 4.66 6.24 -6.79
CA PHE A 120 3.81 7.41 -6.61
C PHE A 120 4.08 8.38 -7.76
N ILE A 121 3.02 8.78 -8.44
CA ILE A 121 3.08 9.78 -9.52
C ILE A 121 2.64 11.11 -8.91
N GLN A 122 3.43 12.16 -9.15
CA GLN A 122 3.04 13.51 -8.75
C GLN A 122 1.73 13.89 -9.41
N LYS A 123 0.83 14.50 -8.62
CA LYS A 123 -0.37 15.15 -9.16
C LYS A 123 0.02 16.14 -10.25
N VAL A 124 -0.54 15.96 -11.44
CA VAL A 124 -0.35 16.90 -12.55
C VAL A 124 -1.09 18.19 -12.22
N VAL A 125 -0.42 19.32 -12.38
CA VAL A 125 -0.99 20.67 -12.24
C VAL A 125 -1.00 21.36 -13.60
N PRO A 126 -1.85 22.38 -13.81
CA PRO A 126 -1.76 23.22 -15.00
C PRO A 126 -0.33 23.73 -15.22
N ASP A 127 0.07 23.87 -16.48
CA ASP A 127 1.41 24.32 -16.91
C ASP A 127 2.59 23.37 -16.60
N ALA A 128 2.34 22.19 -16.01
CA ALA A 128 3.37 21.19 -15.84
C ALA A 128 3.82 20.61 -17.19
N CYS A 129 5.10 20.82 -17.55
CA CYS A 129 5.74 20.15 -18.70
C CYS A 129 6.50 18.88 -18.31
N GLN A 130 6.56 18.56 -17.00
CA GLN A 130 7.25 17.39 -16.44
C GLN A 130 6.45 16.83 -15.25
N VAL A 131 6.60 15.54 -14.97
CA VAL A 131 5.97 14.84 -13.84
C VAL A 131 7.05 14.13 -13.03
N PHE A 132 7.05 14.29 -11.71
CA PHE A 132 7.94 13.54 -10.84
C PHE A 132 7.32 12.20 -10.44
N VAL A 133 8.13 11.14 -10.47
CA VAL A 133 7.78 9.81 -9.99
C VAL A 133 8.62 9.50 -8.75
N ARG A 134 8.09 8.71 -7.81
CA ARG A 134 8.85 8.17 -6.69
C ARG A 134 8.59 6.69 -6.54
N LEU A 135 9.62 5.91 -6.22
CA LEU A 135 9.46 4.51 -5.85
C LEU A 135 8.64 4.42 -4.56
N SER A 136 7.53 3.68 -4.57
CA SER A 136 6.71 3.56 -3.37
C SER A 136 7.39 2.74 -2.27
N SER A 137 8.31 1.86 -2.65
CA SER A 137 9.08 1.05 -1.71
C SER A 137 10.09 1.84 -0.88
N THR A 138 10.69 2.90 -1.45
CA THR A 138 11.82 3.61 -0.83
C THR A 138 11.64 5.12 -0.71
N GLY A 139 10.69 5.71 -1.44
CA GLY A 139 10.47 7.15 -1.51
C GLY A 139 11.48 7.92 -2.38
N LYS A 140 12.46 7.24 -2.99
CA LYS A 140 13.42 7.84 -3.92
C LYS A 140 12.73 8.35 -5.18
N ARG A 141 13.13 9.54 -5.64
CA ARG A 141 12.72 10.16 -6.91
C ARG A 141 13.50 9.55 -8.07
#